data_AF-A0A7C4AFV2-F1
#
_entry.id   AF-A0A7C4AFV2-F1
#
_cell.length_a   1.000
_cell.length_b   1.000
_cell.length_c   1.000
_cell.angle_alpha   90.00
_cell.angle_beta   90.00
_cell.angle_gamma   90.00
#
_symmetry.space_group_name_H-M   'P 1'
#
loop_
_entity.id
_entity.type
_entity.pdbx_description
1 polymer ?
#
loop_
_entity_poly.entity_id
_entity_poly.type
_entity_poly.pdbx_seq_one_letter_code
_entity_poly.pdbx_strand_id
1 'polypeptide(L)'
;MNPELLAKAKSFGFSDRQIAHLTGRTEDEVRAERKRLGLAPSFRLVDTCAAEFEAYTPYYYSTYDRGDDEVKASSRRKVMILGGGPNRIGQGIEFDYCCDHAAFALKEDGFETIMVNSNPETVSTDYDTSDRLYFEPLTLEDVLHIYEREQCWGAIAQFGGQTPLNLALGLQRNGVNMIGTSPQSIEIAEDRKLFAAMLRQLNIPQPPNGIATNEAGALLVARQLGYPILVRPSFVLGGRAMQIVYSDAELTHYMRFAVEASPERPVLVDKFLEDATEVDVDCIADVGRFSAPGQGHVVIGGLLEHIEFAGVHSGDAAMVLPPHTLSPQVLGLIRQYTEAMARELKVIGLMNVQYAVKGDQVYVLEVNPRASRTVPFVSKAIGVPLAKLAAKVMAGRTLAELGFTQEIWPSYWAVKESVFPFNRFHGQDILLSPEMRST
;
A
#
# COMPACT_ATOMS: atom_id res chain seq x y z
N MET A 1 17.61 -8.05 31.36
CA MET A 1 18.38 -8.99 30.49
C MET A 1 19.87 -8.73 30.72
N ASN A 2 20.78 -9.70 30.58
CA ASN A 2 22.22 -9.39 30.67
C ASN A 2 22.59 -8.42 29.51
N PRO A 3 23.08 -7.19 29.79
CA PRO A 3 23.39 -6.20 28.76
C PRO A 3 24.40 -6.69 27.72
N GLU A 4 25.42 -7.45 28.14
CA GLU A 4 26.45 -7.98 27.23
C GLU A 4 25.87 -9.03 26.28
N LEU A 5 24.97 -9.88 26.79
CA LEU A 5 24.30 -10.88 25.97
C LEU A 5 23.36 -10.23 24.95
N LEU A 6 22.64 -9.18 25.36
CA LEU A 6 21.79 -8.43 24.44
C LEU A 6 22.62 -7.74 23.36
N ALA A 7 23.69 -7.05 23.71
CA ALA A 7 24.61 -6.45 22.74
C ALA A 7 25.21 -7.49 21.78
N LYS A 8 25.60 -8.66 22.29
CA LYS A 8 26.10 -9.77 21.48
C LYS A 8 25.02 -10.30 20.52
N ALA A 9 23.79 -10.47 20.99
CA ALA A 9 22.68 -10.91 20.15
C ALA A 9 22.41 -9.89 19.02
N LYS A 10 22.39 -8.59 19.33
CA LYS A 10 22.25 -7.54 18.30
C LYS A 10 23.40 -7.54 17.30
N SER A 11 24.65 -7.74 17.75
CA SER A 11 25.81 -7.88 16.85
C SER A 11 25.76 -9.10 15.94
N PHE A 12 24.94 -10.11 16.28
CA PHE A 12 24.68 -11.28 15.45
C PHE A 12 23.43 -11.14 14.57
N GLY A 13 22.81 -9.95 14.54
CA GLY A 13 21.65 -9.66 13.69
C GLY A 13 20.30 -10.13 14.25
N PHE A 14 20.20 -10.47 15.54
CA PHE A 14 18.90 -10.80 16.13
C PHE A 14 18.02 -9.55 16.23
N SER A 15 16.83 -9.60 15.64
CA SER A 15 15.80 -8.55 15.79
C SER A 15 15.26 -8.50 17.23
N ASP A 16 14.75 -7.34 17.62
CA ASP A 16 14.06 -7.13 18.88
C ASP A 16 12.86 -8.09 18.99
N ARG A 17 12.18 -8.41 17.87
CA ARG A 17 11.08 -9.37 17.79
C ARG A 17 11.53 -10.82 18.04
N GLN A 18 12.66 -11.25 17.50
CA GLN A 18 13.20 -12.59 17.76
C GLN A 18 13.64 -12.73 19.23
N ILE A 19 14.30 -11.72 19.77
CA ILE A 19 14.71 -11.69 21.19
C ILE A 19 13.49 -11.71 22.10
N ALA A 20 12.45 -10.93 21.77
CA ALA A 20 11.18 -10.91 22.49
C ALA A 20 10.54 -12.30 22.54
N HIS A 21 10.44 -12.97 21.38
CA HIS A 21 9.94 -14.34 21.31
C HIS A 21 10.74 -15.32 22.17
N LEU A 22 12.07 -15.31 22.07
CA LEU A 22 12.95 -16.23 22.81
C LEU A 22 12.97 -15.97 24.32
N THR A 23 12.58 -14.77 24.76
CA THR A 23 12.60 -14.38 26.18
C THR A 23 11.23 -14.24 26.81
N GLY A 24 10.16 -14.54 26.07
CA GLY A 24 8.77 -14.40 26.54
C GLY A 24 8.36 -12.95 26.83
N ARG A 25 8.98 -11.99 26.12
CA ARG A 25 8.76 -10.54 26.26
C ARG A 25 8.06 -9.98 25.03
N THR A 26 7.67 -8.71 25.08
CA THR A 26 7.18 -8.00 23.88
C THR A 26 8.34 -7.32 23.13
N GLU A 27 8.14 -7.03 21.85
CA GLU A 27 9.12 -6.28 21.04
C GLU A 27 9.41 -4.90 21.66
N ASP A 28 8.37 -4.20 22.14
CA ASP A 28 8.50 -2.89 22.78
C ASP A 28 9.33 -2.96 24.07
N GLU A 29 9.19 -4.03 24.87
CA GLU A 29 9.98 -4.24 26.08
C GLU A 29 11.47 -4.48 25.79
N VAL A 30 11.78 -5.19 24.71
CA VAL A 30 13.17 -5.39 24.26
C VAL A 30 13.74 -4.07 23.72
N ARG A 31 12.97 -3.36 22.89
CA ARG A 31 13.35 -2.04 22.35
C ARG A 31 13.62 -1.03 23.46
N ALA A 32 12.73 -0.95 24.46
CA ALA A 32 12.87 -0.04 25.59
C ALA A 32 14.12 -0.36 26.43
N GLU A 33 14.40 -1.64 26.70
CA GLU A 33 15.61 -2.07 27.39
C GLU A 33 16.87 -1.72 26.59
N ARG A 34 16.84 -1.95 25.28
CA ARG A 34 17.92 -1.61 24.37
C ARG A 34 18.22 -0.11 24.37
N LYS A 35 17.18 0.74 24.31
CA LYS A 35 17.31 2.20 24.43
C LYS A 35 17.85 2.62 25.80
N ARG A 36 17.38 2.02 26.90
CA ARG A 36 17.86 2.30 28.27
C ARG A 36 19.36 2.03 28.42
N LEU A 37 19.88 1.03 27.71
CA LEU A 37 21.29 0.66 27.70
C LEU A 37 22.12 1.46 26.69
N GLY A 38 21.52 2.38 25.92
CA GLY A 38 22.21 3.12 24.87
C GLY A 38 22.64 2.26 23.68
N LEU A 39 22.02 1.09 23.50
CA LEU A 39 22.38 0.13 22.46
C LEU A 39 21.62 0.42 21.15
N ALA A 40 22.07 1.44 20.42
CA ALA A 40 21.60 1.74 19.06
C ALA A 40 22.56 1.15 18.01
N PRO A 41 22.09 0.86 16.78
CA PRO A 41 23.05 0.57 15.72
C PRO A 41 23.83 1.85 15.35
N SER A 42 25.02 1.65 14.79
CA SER A 42 25.70 2.63 13.96
C SER A 42 25.33 2.38 12.49
N PHE A 43 25.57 3.38 11.65
CA PHE A 43 25.38 3.26 10.20
C PHE A 43 26.70 3.44 9.49
N ARG A 44 26.97 2.55 8.53
CA ARG A 44 28.19 2.49 7.72
C ARG A 44 27.90 2.84 6.28
N LEU A 45 28.89 3.38 5.59
CA LEU A 45 28.84 3.67 4.16
C LEU A 45 29.28 2.47 3.31
N VAL A 46 28.61 2.30 2.18
CA VAL A 46 29.11 1.45 1.09
C VAL A 46 30.03 2.30 0.21
N ASP A 47 31.31 1.95 0.18
CA ASP A 47 32.37 2.76 -0.43
C ASP A 47 33.14 2.08 -1.57
N THR A 48 32.84 0.80 -1.85
CA THR A 48 33.52 -0.08 -2.82
C THR A 48 35.01 -0.41 -2.53
N CYS A 49 35.61 0.20 -1.50
CA CYS A 49 37.06 0.17 -1.26
C CYS A 49 37.45 -0.11 0.21
N ALA A 50 36.51 -0.53 1.05
CA ALA A 50 36.76 -0.90 2.44
C ALA A 50 37.48 0.21 3.24
N ALA A 51 36.98 1.43 3.12
CA ALA A 51 37.47 2.67 3.73
C ALA A 51 38.89 3.09 3.31
N GLU A 52 39.43 2.56 2.20
CA GLU A 52 40.70 3.05 1.63
C GLU A 52 40.57 4.52 1.19
N PHE A 53 39.41 4.91 0.68
CA PHE A 53 39.10 6.27 0.24
C PHE A 53 37.80 6.78 0.89
N GLU A 54 37.69 8.10 1.09
CA GLU A 54 36.46 8.71 1.59
C GLU A 54 35.35 8.56 0.53
N ALA A 55 34.27 7.87 0.90
CA ALA A 55 33.05 7.82 0.09
C ALA A 55 32.18 9.05 0.31
N TYR A 56 31.67 9.58 -0.80
CA TYR A 56 30.68 10.65 -0.81
C TYR A 56 29.27 10.15 -1.14
N THR A 57 29.17 8.90 -1.62
CA THR A 57 27.91 8.26 -1.98
C THR A 57 27.11 7.99 -0.71
N PRO A 58 25.89 8.54 -0.56
CA PRO A 58 25.14 8.49 0.70
C PRO A 58 24.37 7.16 0.83
N TYR A 59 25.08 6.04 0.74
CA TYR A 59 24.54 4.68 0.72
C TYR A 59 24.90 3.94 2.02
N TYR A 60 23.91 3.72 2.88
CA TYR A 60 24.10 3.27 4.25
C TYR A 60 23.49 1.90 4.55
N TYR A 61 24.09 1.19 5.51
CA TYR A 61 23.51 0.02 6.18
C TYR A 61 23.79 0.07 7.69
N SER A 62 22.94 -0.55 8.49
CA SER A 62 23.05 -0.57 9.95
C SER A 62 23.93 -1.72 10.44
N THR A 63 24.59 -1.50 11.57
CA THR A 63 25.40 -2.52 12.24
C THR A 63 25.51 -2.22 13.73
N TYR A 64 25.77 -3.25 14.53
CA TYR A 64 26.08 -3.12 15.96
C TYR A 64 27.59 -3.28 16.21
N ASP A 65 28.41 -2.75 15.29
CA ASP A 65 29.84 -2.63 15.51
C ASP A 65 30.14 -1.50 16.52
N ARG A 66 31.35 -1.52 17.09
CA ARG A 66 31.78 -0.49 18.05
C ARG A 66 32.41 0.74 17.38
N GLY A 67 32.34 0.85 16.05
CA GLY A 67 32.97 1.95 15.34
C GLY A 67 32.06 3.18 15.28
N ASP A 68 32.55 4.22 14.60
CA ASP A 68 31.84 5.50 14.48
C ASP A 68 30.62 5.41 13.57
N ASP A 69 29.62 6.24 13.83
CA ASP A 69 28.46 6.39 12.94
C ASP A 69 28.81 7.37 11.81
N GLU A 70 28.73 6.92 10.56
CA GLU A 70 29.19 7.66 9.38
C GLU A 70 28.11 8.58 8.77
N VAL A 71 26.92 8.62 9.36
CA VAL A 71 25.81 9.47 8.90
C VAL A 71 26.12 10.93 9.24
N LYS A 72 26.44 11.72 8.22
CA LYS A 72 26.74 13.15 8.38
C LYS A 72 25.49 13.91 8.82
N ALA A 73 25.61 14.76 9.85
CA ALA A 73 24.49 15.59 10.29
C ALA A 73 24.06 16.58 9.20
N SER A 74 22.77 16.89 9.14
CA SER A 74 22.21 17.88 8.22
C SER A 74 21.07 18.63 8.91
N SER A 75 20.98 19.93 8.64
CA SER A 75 19.93 20.82 9.13
C SER A 75 18.76 20.99 8.17
N ARG A 76 18.82 20.37 6.98
CA ARG A 76 17.72 20.41 6.00
C ARG A 76 16.49 19.66 6.56
N ARG A 77 15.30 20.05 6.12
CA ARG A 77 14.07 19.31 6.42
C ARG A 77 14.09 18.00 5.66
N LYS A 78 14.06 16.88 6.38
CA LYS A 78 14.19 15.54 5.79
C LYS A 78 12.84 14.84 5.67
N VAL A 79 12.58 14.22 4.53
CA VAL A 79 11.42 13.33 4.35
C VAL A 79 11.91 11.92 4.09
N MET A 80 11.47 11.00 4.96
CA MET A 80 11.69 9.58 4.80
C MET A 80 10.63 8.98 3.87
N ILE A 81 11.05 8.16 2.91
CA ILE A 81 10.20 7.46 1.96
C ILE A 81 10.45 5.97 2.15
N LEU A 82 9.40 5.24 2.54
CA LEU A 82 9.48 3.81 2.78
C LEU A 82 9.15 3.04 1.49
N GLY A 83 10.12 2.26 1.01
CA GLY A 83 9.95 1.33 -0.11
C GLY A 83 9.11 0.10 0.25
N GLY A 84 8.97 -0.81 -0.72
CA GLY A 84 8.16 -2.02 -0.56
C GLY A 84 8.90 -3.25 -0.04
N GLY A 85 10.24 -3.22 -0.04
CA GLY A 85 11.05 -4.43 0.06
C GLY A 85 10.97 -5.27 -1.23
N PRO A 86 11.17 -6.59 -1.16
CA PRO A 86 11.27 -7.44 -2.35
C PRO A 86 9.98 -7.46 -3.16
N ASN A 87 10.13 -7.42 -4.50
CA ASN A 87 9.03 -7.59 -5.43
C ASN A 87 8.38 -8.97 -5.28
N ARG A 88 7.06 -9.02 -5.43
CA ARG A 88 6.24 -10.23 -5.43
C ARG A 88 4.94 -9.97 -6.18
N ILE A 89 4.23 -11.03 -6.56
CA ILE A 89 2.91 -10.89 -7.18
C ILE A 89 2.02 -9.99 -6.32
N GLY A 90 1.44 -8.95 -6.94
CA GLY A 90 0.64 -7.92 -6.28
C GLY A 90 1.42 -6.76 -5.65
N GLN A 91 2.74 -6.85 -5.54
CA GLN A 91 3.67 -5.80 -5.10
C GLN A 91 4.90 -5.76 -5.99
N GLY A 92 4.77 -5.09 -7.13
CA GLY A 92 5.84 -4.97 -8.11
C GLY A 92 6.46 -3.57 -8.18
N ILE A 93 7.07 -3.32 -9.32
CA ILE A 93 7.80 -2.10 -9.67
C ILE A 93 6.93 -0.84 -9.67
N GLU A 94 5.60 -0.99 -9.68
CA GLU A 94 4.68 0.15 -9.69
C GLU A 94 4.77 0.97 -8.41
N PHE A 95 5.05 0.30 -7.28
CA PHE A 95 5.27 0.95 -5.99
C PHE A 95 6.66 1.59 -5.91
N ASP A 96 7.67 0.96 -6.51
CA ASP A 96 9.01 1.53 -6.65
C ASP A 96 8.99 2.84 -7.43
N TYR A 97 8.31 2.86 -8.58
CA TYR A 97 8.06 4.05 -9.38
C TYR A 97 7.44 5.19 -8.56
N CYS A 98 6.48 4.88 -7.68
CA CYS A 98 5.86 5.88 -6.82
C CYS A 98 6.85 6.45 -5.81
N CYS A 99 7.66 5.60 -5.16
CA CYS A 99 8.70 6.02 -4.23
C CYS A 99 9.76 6.91 -4.89
N ASP A 100 10.22 6.55 -6.09
CA ASP A 100 11.19 7.34 -6.85
C ASP A 100 10.62 8.72 -7.19
N HIS A 101 9.40 8.77 -7.70
CA HIS A 101 8.74 10.03 -8.00
C HIS A 101 8.52 10.90 -6.76
N ALA A 102 8.30 10.31 -5.58
CA ALA A 102 8.30 11.07 -4.33
C ALA A 102 9.68 11.66 -4.03
N ALA A 103 10.74 10.88 -4.14
CA ALA A 103 12.11 11.34 -3.89
C ALA A 103 12.46 12.51 -4.82
N PHE A 104 12.20 12.37 -6.12
CA PHE A 104 12.43 13.42 -7.10
C PHE A 104 11.62 14.69 -6.80
N ALA A 105 10.32 14.54 -6.55
CA ALA A 105 9.43 15.68 -6.32
C ALA A 105 9.76 16.45 -5.04
N LEU A 106 10.16 15.76 -3.98
CA LEU A 106 10.47 16.41 -2.71
C LEU A 106 11.86 17.04 -2.71
N LYS A 107 12.81 16.45 -3.44
CA LYS A 107 14.12 17.05 -3.72
C LYS A 107 13.97 18.37 -4.50
N GLU A 108 13.11 18.41 -5.51
CA GLU A 108 12.74 19.64 -6.24
C GLU A 108 12.14 20.72 -5.31
N ASP A 109 11.44 20.31 -4.25
CA ASP A 109 10.85 21.22 -3.24
C ASP A 109 11.85 21.58 -2.11
N GLY A 110 13.11 21.17 -2.23
CA GLY A 110 14.20 21.51 -1.32
C GLY A 110 14.33 20.61 -0.10
N PHE A 111 13.47 19.60 0.06
CA PHE A 111 13.63 18.59 1.10
C PHE A 111 14.88 17.75 0.86
N GLU A 112 15.48 17.27 1.95
CA GLU A 112 16.46 16.20 1.88
C GLU A 112 15.71 14.86 1.91
N THR A 113 15.84 14.06 0.86
CA THR A 113 15.06 12.82 0.74
C THR A 113 15.85 11.61 1.24
N ILE A 114 15.20 10.80 2.07
CA ILE A 114 15.77 9.59 2.65
C ILE A 114 14.96 8.41 2.15
N MET A 115 15.57 7.56 1.33
CA MET A 115 14.96 6.31 0.89
C MET A 115 15.32 5.18 1.84
N VAL A 116 14.33 4.39 2.25
CA VAL A 116 14.53 3.14 3.01
C VAL A 116 13.94 2.00 2.20
N ASN A 117 14.80 1.17 1.60
CA ASN A 117 14.39 0.01 0.82
C ASN A 117 15.47 -1.08 0.84
N SER A 118 15.09 -2.33 0.57
CA SER A 118 15.99 -3.49 0.60
C SER A 118 15.94 -4.35 -0.66
N ASN A 119 15.23 -3.89 -1.70
CA ASN A 119 15.16 -4.61 -2.97
C ASN A 119 16.36 -4.24 -3.84
N PRO A 120 17.28 -5.15 -4.16
CA PRO A 120 18.46 -4.80 -4.96
C PRO A 120 18.15 -4.54 -6.44
N GLU A 121 16.96 -4.89 -6.93
CA GLU A 121 16.59 -4.78 -8.34
C GLU A 121 16.02 -3.40 -8.73
N THR A 122 15.78 -2.54 -7.73
CA THR A 122 14.97 -1.33 -7.89
C THR A 122 15.77 -0.06 -8.12
N VAL A 123 15.12 0.93 -8.76
CA VAL A 123 15.71 2.26 -8.96
C VAL A 123 15.70 3.05 -7.65
N SER A 124 14.77 2.79 -6.74
CA SER A 124 14.78 3.42 -5.41
C SER A 124 16.02 3.12 -4.59
N THR A 125 16.65 1.97 -4.82
CA THR A 125 17.90 1.56 -4.19
C THR A 125 19.15 1.96 -4.98
N ASP A 126 18.98 2.76 -6.03
CA ASP A 126 20.08 3.50 -6.63
C ASP A 126 20.40 4.72 -5.75
N TYR A 127 21.69 4.93 -5.46
CA TYR A 127 22.14 6.04 -4.62
C TYR A 127 21.94 7.41 -5.28
N ASP A 128 21.70 7.47 -6.59
CA ASP A 128 21.38 8.72 -7.29
C ASP A 128 19.92 9.18 -7.09
N THR A 129 19.04 8.28 -6.61
CA THR A 129 17.60 8.54 -6.52
C THR A 129 17.21 9.46 -5.35
N SER A 130 17.86 9.30 -4.20
CA SER A 130 17.60 10.08 -2.98
C SER A 130 18.86 10.80 -2.49
N ASP A 131 18.70 11.77 -1.59
CA ASP A 131 19.87 12.41 -0.95
C ASP A 131 20.58 11.44 0.01
N ARG A 132 19.84 10.46 0.56
CA ARG A 132 20.37 9.36 1.38
C ARG A 132 19.59 8.08 1.13
N LEU A 133 20.31 6.96 1.05
CA LEU A 133 19.75 5.64 0.87
C LEU A 133 20.15 4.77 2.06
N TYR A 134 19.16 4.17 2.72
CA TYR A 134 19.35 3.14 3.74
C TYR A 134 18.91 1.79 3.17
N PHE A 135 19.87 0.90 2.94
CA PHE A 135 19.63 -0.47 2.48
C PHE A 135 19.20 -1.38 3.63
N GLU A 136 18.05 -1.08 4.21
CA GLU A 136 17.61 -1.68 5.47
C GLU A 136 16.32 -2.48 5.31
N PRO A 137 16.10 -3.51 6.14
CA PRO A 137 14.83 -4.21 6.18
C PRO A 137 13.68 -3.24 6.52
N LEU A 138 12.53 -3.42 5.88
CA LEU A 138 11.33 -2.62 6.16
C LEU A 138 10.60 -3.22 7.37
N THR A 139 11.19 -3.03 8.55
CA THR A 139 10.58 -3.41 9.82
C THR A 139 10.36 -2.19 10.71
N LEU A 140 9.49 -2.34 11.72
CA LEU A 140 9.27 -1.28 12.70
C LEU A 140 10.57 -0.90 13.42
N GLU A 141 11.40 -1.89 13.73
CA GLU A 141 12.65 -1.67 14.43
C GLU A 141 13.62 -0.82 13.61
N ASP A 142 13.94 -1.26 12.39
CA ASP A 142 14.98 -0.65 11.56
C ASP A 142 14.56 0.76 11.11
N VAL A 143 13.30 0.92 10.71
CA VAL A 143 12.74 2.23 10.31
C VAL A 143 12.79 3.23 11.46
N LEU A 144 12.51 2.80 12.71
CA LEU A 144 12.61 3.68 13.88
C LEU A 144 14.07 4.11 14.14
N HIS A 145 15.05 3.22 13.96
CA HIS A 145 16.45 3.58 14.15
C HIS A 145 16.86 4.68 13.17
N ILE A 146 16.49 4.55 11.90
CA ILE A 146 16.78 5.54 10.87
C ILE A 146 16.04 6.84 11.17
N TYR A 147 14.75 6.79 11.48
CA TYR A 147 13.93 7.99 11.70
C TYR A 147 14.45 8.81 12.88
N GLU A 148 14.81 8.14 13.98
CA GLU A 148 15.41 8.74 15.17
C GLU A 148 16.82 9.26 14.88
N ARG A 149 17.65 8.51 14.14
CA ARG A 149 19.02 8.95 13.82
C ARG A 149 19.05 10.18 12.92
N GLU A 150 18.15 10.23 11.96
CA GLU A 150 18.07 11.30 10.97
C GLU A 150 17.26 12.51 11.43
N GLN A 151 16.45 12.36 12.49
CA GLN A 151 15.53 13.39 12.99
C GLN A 151 14.62 13.89 11.86
N CYS A 152 13.96 12.94 11.18
CA CYS A 152 13.14 13.24 10.01
C CYS A 152 11.97 14.18 10.36
N TRP A 153 11.63 15.09 9.43
CA TRP A 153 10.46 15.94 9.57
C TRP A 153 9.16 15.16 9.36
N GLY A 154 9.17 14.18 8.46
CA GLY A 154 8.02 13.32 8.22
C GLY A 154 8.38 12.06 7.43
N ALA A 155 7.47 11.09 7.41
CA ALA A 155 7.63 9.83 6.69
C ALA A 155 6.41 9.52 5.80
N ILE A 156 6.67 8.98 4.61
CA ILE A 156 5.66 8.51 3.65
C ILE A 156 5.67 6.98 3.66
N ALA A 157 4.51 6.37 3.94
CA ALA A 157 4.29 4.93 3.90
C ALA A 157 3.33 4.49 2.78
N GLN A 158 2.65 5.44 2.14
CA GLN A 158 1.53 5.18 1.24
C GLN A 158 1.98 4.75 -0.17
N PHE A 159 3.28 4.78 -0.47
CA PHE A 159 3.80 4.58 -1.83
C PHE A 159 4.45 3.21 -2.03
N GLY A 160 5.05 2.61 -0.99
CA GLY A 160 5.74 1.31 -1.09
C GLY A 160 4.83 0.08 -0.98
N GLY A 161 3.52 0.21 -1.19
CA GLY A 161 2.58 -0.92 -1.08
C GLY A 161 2.28 -1.33 0.37
N GLN A 162 1.98 -2.61 0.60
CA GLN A 162 1.47 -3.07 1.92
C GLN A 162 2.53 -3.13 3.01
N THR A 163 3.79 -3.38 2.66
CA THR A 163 4.88 -3.52 3.64
C THR A 163 4.96 -2.27 4.55
N PRO A 164 5.14 -1.04 4.01
CA PRO A 164 5.15 0.16 4.84
C PRO A 164 3.78 0.54 5.41
N LEU A 165 2.68 0.21 4.71
CA LEU A 165 1.33 0.44 5.23
C LEU A 165 1.08 -0.29 6.56
N ASN A 166 1.50 -1.55 6.65
CA ASN A 166 1.41 -2.35 7.86
C ASN A 166 2.24 -1.79 9.02
N LEU A 167 3.28 -1.01 8.74
CA LEU A 167 4.13 -0.37 9.75
C LEU A 167 3.55 0.97 10.23
N ALA A 168 2.70 1.64 9.45
CA ALA A 168 2.32 3.03 9.65
C ALA A 168 1.73 3.33 11.04
N LEU A 169 0.84 2.46 11.56
CA LEU A 169 0.28 2.60 12.91
C LEU A 169 1.34 2.40 14.00
N GLY A 170 2.22 1.41 13.84
CA GLY A 170 3.32 1.15 14.77
C GLY A 170 4.31 2.31 14.81
N LEU A 171 4.65 2.86 13.66
CA LEU A 171 5.52 4.03 13.51
C LEU A 171 4.90 5.26 14.19
N GLN A 172 3.64 5.58 13.89
CA GLN A 172 2.95 6.71 14.49
C GLN A 172 2.86 6.60 16.02
N ARG A 173 2.58 5.40 16.56
CA ARG A 173 2.56 5.14 18.02
C ARG A 173 3.92 5.36 18.67
N ASN A 174 5.01 5.23 17.92
CA ASN A 174 6.38 5.48 18.38
C ASN A 174 6.87 6.90 18.05
N GLY A 175 5.98 7.82 17.67
CA GLY A 175 6.28 9.24 17.49
C GLY A 175 6.73 9.65 16.09
N VAL A 176 6.65 8.76 15.10
CA VAL A 176 6.92 9.10 13.70
C VAL A 176 5.81 10.00 13.16
N ASN A 177 6.19 11.13 12.57
CA ASN A 177 5.25 12.03 11.89
C ASN A 177 4.90 11.47 10.50
N MET A 178 3.86 10.64 10.44
CA MET A 178 3.34 10.13 9.16
C MET A 178 2.67 11.26 8.39
N ILE A 179 3.24 11.65 7.24
CA ILE A 179 2.69 12.71 6.37
C ILE A 179 1.82 12.09 5.27
N GLY A 180 0.85 12.85 4.75
CA GLY A 180 -0.17 12.35 3.84
C GLY A 180 -1.40 11.79 4.54
N THR A 181 -2.15 10.91 3.87
CA THR A 181 -3.36 10.30 4.45
C THR A 181 -3.02 9.57 5.75
N SER A 182 -3.79 9.84 6.80
CA SER A 182 -3.48 9.37 8.15
C SER A 182 -3.55 7.83 8.27
N PRO A 183 -2.73 7.20 9.14
CA PRO A 183 -2.85 5.77 9.42
C PRO A 183 -4.26 5.35 9.86
N GLN A 184 -4.98 6.21 10.58
CA GLN A 184 -6.37 5.99 10.98
C GLN A 184 -7.32 5.96 9.79
N SER A 185 -7.16 6.88 8.84
CA SER A 185 -7.94 6.88 7.59
C SER A 185 -7.67 5.62 6.76
N ILE A 186 -6.42 5.17 6.72
CA ILE A 186 -6.05 3.92 6.07
C ILE A 186 -6.73 2.72 6.77
N GLU A 187 -6.72 2.69 8.10
CA GLU A 187 -7.39 1.65 8.90
C GLU A 187 -8.91 1.63 8.67
N ILE A 188 -9.57 2.78 8.53
CA ILE A 188 -11.01 2.85 8.19
C ILE A 188 -11.29 2.17 6.83
N ALA A 189 -10.38 2.31 5.87
CA ALA A 189 -10.53 1.72 4.54
C ALA A 189 -10.21 0.20 4.51
N GLU A 190 -9.20 -0.24 5.27
CA GLU A 190 -8.79 -1.64 5.32
C GLU A 190 -9.68 -2.49 6.25
N ASP A 191 -10.16 -1.93 7.36
CA ASP A 191 -11.08 -2.62 8.25
C ASP A 191 -12.49 -2.65 7.67
N ARG A 192 -13.02 -3.85 7.43
CA ARG A 192 -14.30 -4.04 6.75
C ARG A 192 -15.49 -3.50 7.54
N LYS A 193 -15.46 -3.50 8.87
CA LYS A 193 -16.57 -2.98 9.68
C LYS A 193 -16.59 -1.45 9.63
N LEU A 194 -15.42 -0.82 9.73
CA LEU A 194 -15.27 0.63 9.60
C LEU A 194 -15.63 1.07 8.18
N PHE A 195 -15.15 0.35 7.17
CA PHE A 195 -15.45 0.62 5.76
C PHE A 195 -16.95 0.51 5.46
N ALA A 196 -17.61 -0.57 5.87
CA ALA A 196 -19.06 -0.74 5.68
C ALA A 196 -19.87 0.30 6.48
N ALA A 197 -19.39 0.75 7.64
CA ALA A 197 -20.03 1.83 8.38
C ALA A 197 -19.91 3.18 7.62
N MET A 198 -18.74 3.46 7.07
CA MET A 198 -18.48 4.66 6.26
C MET A 198 -19.36 4.68 5.01
N LEU A 199 -19.42 3.59 4.24
CA LEU A 199 -20.26 3.52 3.04
C LEU A 199 -21.75 3.72 3.36
N ARG A 200 -22.24 3.16 4.48
CA ARG A 200 -23.62 3.40 4.94
C ARG A 200 -23.87 4.87 5.30
N GLN A 201 -22.92 5.53 5.98
CA GLN A 201 -23.02 6.96 6.28
C GLN A 201 -23.09 7.81 5.01
N LEU A 202 -22.32 7.42 3.98
CA LEU A 202 -22.29 8.10 2.69
C LEU A 202 -23.43 7.70 1.74
N ASN A 203 -24.28 6.75 2.12
CA ASN A 203 -25.30 6.12 1.27
C ASN A 203 -24.73 5.58 -0.05
N ILE A 204 -23.53 5.00 0.00
CA ILE A 204 -22.86 4.39 -1.15
C ILE A 204 -23.13 2.88 -1.16
N PRO A 205 -23.63 2.30 -2.27
CA PRO A 205 -23.88 0.87 -2.35
C PRO A 205 -22.58 0.04 -2.27
N GLN A 206 -22.65 -1.06 -1.52
CA GLN A 206 -21.67 -2.15 -1.54
C GLN A 206 -22.41 -3.47 -1.83
N PRO A 207 -21.74 -4.50 -2.38
CA PRO A 207 -22.35 -5.81 -2.52
C PRO A 207 -22.85 -6.32 -1.16
N PRO A 208 -24.04 -6.95 -1.08
CA PRO A 208 -24.50 -7.60 0.14
C PRO A 208 -23.44 -8.58 0.67
N ASN A 209 -23.13 -8.51 1.96
CA ASN A 209 -22.02 -9.29 2.54
C ASN A 209 -22.31 -9.71 3.99
N GLY A 210 -21.51 -10.65 4.48
CA GLY A 210 -21.50 -11.09 5.87
C GLY A 210 -20.14 -11.67 6.29
N ILE A 211 -20.02 -11.97 7.58
CA ILE A 211 -18.79 -12.44 8.21
C ILE A 211 -19.06 -13.79 8.88
N ALA A 212 -18.17 -14.75 8.68
CA ALA A 212 -18.22 -16.05 9.31
C ALA A 212 -16.87 -16.44 9.93
N THR A 213 -16.89 -17.08 11.10
CA THR A 213 -15.68 -17.61 11.76
C THR A 213 -15.61 -19.13 11.73
N ASN A 214 -16.63 -19.79 11.18
CA ASN A 214 -16.72 -21.24 11.06
C ASN A 214 -17.62 -21.64 9.89
N GLU A 215 -17.54 -22.91 9.50
CA GLU A 215 -18.30 -23.50 8.39
C GLU A 215 -19.81 -23.24 8.50
N ALA A 216 -20.40 -23.48 9.68
CA ALA A 216 -21.83 -23.29 9.90
C ALA A 216 -22.28 -21.83 9.72
N GLY A 217 -21.49 -20.88 10.23
CA GLY A 217 -21.72 -19.45 10.03
C GLY A 217 -21.62 -19.05 8.56
N ALA A 218 -20.64 -19.60 7.83
CA ALA A 218 -20.45 -19.30 6.41
C ALA A 218 -21.65 -19.78 5.58
N LEU A 219 -22.15 -21.00 5.83
CA LEU A 219 -23.34 -21.54 5.17
C LEU A 219 -24.61 -20.73 5.47
N LEU A 220 -24.76 -20.23 6.69
CA LEU A 220 -25.88 -19.38 7.07
C LEU A 220 -25.87 -18.06 6.30
N VAL A 221 -24.71 -17.41 6.21
CA VAL A 221 -24.53 -16.18 5.41
C VAL A 221 -24.75 -16.46 3.92
N ALA A 222 -24.17 -17.54 3.38
CA ALA A 222 -24.32 -17.92 1.98
C ALA A 222 -25.78 -18.12 1.58
N ARG A 223 -26.59 -18.77 2.43
CA ARG A 223 -28.03 -18.96 2.18
C ARG A 223 -28.83 -17.65 2.23
N GLN A 224 -28.39 -16.66 3.00
CA GLN A 224 -29.01 -15.33 3.04
C GLN A 224 -28.68 -14.52 1.78
N LEU A 225 -27.45 -14.61 1.30
CA LEU A 225 -26.98 -13.87 0.12
C LEU A 225 -27.40 -14.53 -1.20
N GLY A 226 -27.51 -15.87 -1.20
CA GLY A 226 -27.73 -16.70 -2.38
C GLY A 226 -26.46 -16.84 -3.24
N TYR A 227 -26.28 -18.00 -3.86
CA TYR A 227 -25.15 -18.26 -4.77
C TYR A 227 -25.31 -17.53 -6.13
N PRO A 228 -24.20 -17.29 -6.85
CA PRO A 228 -22.82 -17.44 -6.40
C PRO A 228 -22.43 -16.39 -5.35
N ILE A 229 -21.42 -16.75 -4.54
CA ILE A 229 -20.79 -15.89 -3.53
C ILE A 229 -19.27 -15.85 -3.75
N LEU A 230 -18.64 -14.76 -3.34
CA LEU A 230 -17.20 -14.63 -3.24
C LEU A 230 -16.80 -14.85 -1.77
N VAL A 231 -15.95 -15.84 -1.52
CA VAL A 231 -15.34 -16.05 -0.21
C VAL A 231 -13.92 -15.54 -0.19
N ARG A 232 -13.56 -14.83 0.87
CA ARG A 232 -12.22 -14.26 1.03
C ARG A 232 -11.73 -14.31 2.47
N PRO A 233 -10.47 -14.68 2.72
CA PRO A 233 -9.87 -14.56 4.05
C PRO A 233 -9.68 -13.09 4.41
N SER A 234 -9.69 -12.77 5.71
CA SER A 234 -9.37 -11.41 6.17
C SER A 234 -7.85 -11.13 6.10
N PHE A 235 -7.48 -9.87 5.80
CA PHE A 235 -6.08 -9.36 5.76
C PHE A 235 -5.16 -10.08 4.77
N VAL A 236 -5.64 -10.31 3.54
CA VAL A 236 -4.85 -10.86 2.44
C VAL A 236 -4.66 -9.83 1.33
N LEU A 237 -3.54 -9.92 0.62
CA LEU A 237 -3.20 -9.08 -0.53
C LEU A 237 -3.31 -9.89 -1.82
N GLY A 238 -3.66 -9.23 -2.93
CA GLY A 238 -3.68 -9.83 -4.26
C GLY A 238 -4.76 -10.91 -4.41
N GLY A 239 -5.82 -10.85 -3.61
CA GLY A 239 -6.88 -11.85 -3.66
C GLY A 239 -6.47 -13.24 -3.18
N ARG A 240 -5.41 -13.35 -2.38
CA ARG A 240 -4.88 -14.66 -1.96
C ARG A 240 -5.95 -15.53 -1.30
N ALA A 241 -6.10 -16.75 -1.81
CA ALA A 241 -7.12 -17.72 -1.39
C ALA A 241 -8.57 -17.18 -1.47
N MET A 242 -8.85 -16.22 -2.35
CA MET A 242 -10.23 -15.87 -2.70
C MET A 242 -10.81 -16.85 -3.70
N GLN A 243 -12.09 -17.19 -3.55
CA GLN A 243 -12.76 -18.15 -4.43
C GLN A 243 -14.22 -17.75 -4.68
N ILE A 244 -14.68 -17.92 -5.92
CA ILE A 244 -16.11 -17.85 -6.25
C ILE A 244 -16.70 -19.24 -6.01
N VAL A 245 -17.78 -19.28 -5.25
CA VAL A 245 -18.42 -20.50 -4.79
C VAL A 245 -19.87 -20.52 -5.25
N TYR A 246 -20.30 -21.66 -5.79
CA TYR A 246 -21.62 -21.85 -6.41
C TYR A 246 -22.55 -22.77 -5.60
N SER A 247 -22.04 -23.44 -4.56
CA SER A 247 -22.81 -24.41 -3.78
C SER A 247 -22.35 -24.56 -2.32
N ASP A 248 -23.25 -25.07 -1.47
CA ASP A 248 -22.93 -25.42 -0.06
C ASP A 248 -21.76 -26.42 0.02
N ALA A 249 -21.65 -27.33 -0.95
CA ALA A 249 -20.59 -28.35 -1.01
C ALA A 249 -19.22 -27.72 -1.29
N GLU A 250 -19.14 -26.82 -2.26
CA GLU A 250 -17.93 -26.04 -2.55
C GLU A 250 -17.54 -25.13 -1.37
N LEU A 251 -18.51 -24.47 -0.74
CA LEU A 251 -18.25 -23.63 0.44
C LEU A 251 -17.65 -24.44 1.58
N THR A 252 -18.21 -25.63 1.83
CA THR A 252 -17.73 -26.56 2.85
C THR A 252 -16.30 -27.02 2.55
N HIS A 253 -16.01 -27.32 1.29
CA HIS A 253 -14.65 -27.69 0.87
C HIS A 253 -13.67 -26.52 1.11
N TYR A 254 -14.01 -25.32 0.66
CA TYR A 254 -13.22 -24.11 0.90
C TYR A 254 -12.93 -23.89 2.39
N MET A 255 -13.96 -23.96 3.25
CA MET A 255 -13.81 -23.72 4.69
C MET A 255 -12.89 -24.73 5.38
N ARG A 256 -12.78 -25.95 4.87
CA ARG A 256 -11.94 -27.01 5.43
C ARG A 256 -10.49 -26.95 4.94
N PHE A 257 -10.29 -26.68 3.65
CA PHE A 257 -8.98 -26.83 3.02
C PHE A 257 -8.28 -25.49 2.72
N ALA A 258 -9.03 -24.41 2.48
CA ALA A 258 -8.44 -23.11 2.14
C ALA A 258 -8.19 -22.20 3.35
N VAL A 259 -8.91 -22.43 4.46
CA VAL A 259 -8.80 -21.61 5.69
C VAL A 259 -7.63 -22.04 6.60
N GLU A 260 -6.90 -23.12 6.27
CA GLU A 260 -5.72 -23.58 7.03
C GLU A 260 -4.65 -22.48 7.21
N ALA A 261 -4.64 -21.45 6.36
CA ALA A 261 -3.73 -20.31 6.45
C ALA A 261 -4.01 -19.34 7.62
N SER A 262 -5.17 -19.38 8.28
CA SER A 262 -5.47 -18.52 9.46
C SER A 262 -6.67 -19.02 10.28
N PRO A 263 -6.50 -20.02 11.16
CA PRO A 263 -7.58 -20.60 11.97
C PRO A 263 -8.33 -19.62 12.89
N GLU A 264 -7.70 -18.49 13.24
CA GLU A 264 -8.26 -17.49 14.16
C GLU A 264 -8.90 -16.29 13.44
N ARG A 265 -8.91 -16.26 12.10
CA ARG A 265 -9.39 -15.10 11.34
C ARG A 265 -10.74 -15.35 10.68
N PRO A 266 -11.65 -14.38 10.70
CA PRO A 266 -12.94 -14.51 10.02
C PRO A 266 -12.77 -14.59 8.49
N VAL A 267 -13.65 -15.35 7.85
CA VAL A 267 -13.88 -15.40 6.41
C VAL A 267 -15.02 -14.43 6.07
N LEU A 268 -14.82 -13.62 5.04
CA LEU A 268 -15.84 -12.74 4.51
C LEU A 268 -16.56 -13.46 3.38
N VAL A 269 -17.88 -13.29 3.33
CA VAL A 269 -18.75 -13.85 2.31
C VAL A 269 -19.50 -12.70 1.67
N ASP A 270 -19.19 -12.42 0.41
CA ASP A 270 -19.76 -11.33 -0.35
C ASP A 270 -20.64 -11.90 -1.48
N LYS A 271 -21.74 -11.22 -1.82
CA LYS A 271 -22.54 -11.58 -2.98
C LYS A 271 -21.71 -11.34 -4.24
N PHE A 272 -21.49 -12.39 -5.02
CA PHE A 272 -20.78 -12.25 -6.28
C PHE A 272 -21.70 -11.58 -7.32
N LEU A 273 -21.19 -10.52 -7.95
CA LEU A 273 -21.91 -9.75 -8.95
C LEU A 273 -21.57 -10.26 -10.34
N GLU A 274 -22.31 -11.27 -10.80
CA GLU A 274 -22.15 -11.81 -12.17
C GLU A 274 -22.43 -10.73 -13.23
N ASP A 275 -21.70 -10.81 -14.34
CA ASP A 275 -21.79 -9.90 -15.49
C ASP A 275 -21.63 -8.41 -15.11
N ALA A 276 -20.83 -8.13 -14.08
CA ALA A 276 -20.51 -6.76 -13.67
C ALA A 276 -19.18 -6.31 -14.27
N THR A 277 -19.16 -5.11 -14.86
CA THR A 277 -17.94 -4.46 -15.34
C THR A 277 -17.17 -3.92 -14.14
N GLU A 278 -15.89 -4.26 -14.01
CA GLU A 278 -15.04 -3.72 -12.97
C GLU A 278 -14.37 -2.41 -13.43
N VAL A 279 -14.22 -1.46 -12.52
CA VAL A 279 -13.62 -0.14 -12.79
C VAL A 279 -12.65 0.24 -11.69
N ASP A 280 -11.41 0.52 -12.06
CA ASP A 280 -10.42 1.14 -11.17
C ASP A 280 -10.42 2.65 -11.35
N VAL A 281 -10.32 3.38 -10.24
CA VAL A 281 -10.26 4.84 -10.24
C VAL A 281 -9.10 5.32 -9.39
N ASP A 282 -8.12 5.95 -10.03
CA ASP A 282 -7.04 6.62 -9.31
C ASP A 282 -7.35 8.11 -9.21
N CYS A 283 -7.14 8.69 -8.02
CA CYS A 283 -7.31 10.11 -7.78
C CYS A 283 -6.24 10.67 -6.83
N ILE A 284 -6.04 11.98 -6.89
CA ILE A 284 -5.26 12.73 -5.90
C ILE A 284 -6.23 13.66 -5.16
N ALA A 285 -6.08 13.76 -3.84
CA ALA A 285 -6.82 14.70 -3.04
C ALA A 285 -5.92 15.45 -2.06
N ASP A 286 -6.29 16.69 -1.75
CA ASP A 286 -5.70 17.51 -0.68
C ASP A 286 -6.71 17.88 0.41
N VAL A 287 -7.88 17.23 0.42
CA VAL A 287 -9.01 17.50 1.32
C VAL A 287 -8.65 17.39 2.80
N GLY A 288 -7.78 16.45 3.16
CA GLY A 288 -7.32 16.31 4.56
C GLY A 288 -6.40 17.42 5.04
N ARG A 289 -5.91 18.30 4.15
CA ARG A 289 -5.08 19.46 4.53
C ARG A 289 -5.89 20.58 5.17
N PHE A 290 -7.22 20.58 4.97
CA PHE A 290 -8.10 21.64 5.42
C PHE A 290 -8.92 21.19 6.62
N SER A 291 -9.19 22.13 7.53
CA SER A 291 -10.09 21.88 8.67
C SER A 291 -11.52 21.60 8.23
N ALA A 292 -11.94 22.21 7.11
CA ALA A 292 -13.19 21.91 6.42
C ALA A 292 -12.89 21.12 5.14
N PRO A 293 -13.23 19.81 5.07
CA PRO A 293 -12.90 18.96 3.91
C PRO A 293 -13.42 19.47 2.57
N GLY A 294 -14.47 20.31 2.57
CA GLY A 294 -15.04 20.92 1.36
C GLY A 294 -14.16 21.97 0.67
N GLN A 295 -13.08 22.43 1.32
CA GLN A 295 -12.15 23.41 0.73
C GLN A 295 -11.07 22.77 -0.15
N GLY A 296 -10.78 21.48 0.07
CA GLY A 296 -9.82 20.76 -0.77
C GLY A 296 -10.44 20.22 -2.05
N HIS A 297 -9.57 19.92 -2.99
CA HIS A 297 -9.86 19.30 -4.26
C HIS A 297 -9.68 17.78 -4.18
N VAL A 298 -10.52 17.09 -4.95
CA VAL A 298 -10.34 15.69 -5.33
C VAL A 298 -10.31 15.68 -6.84
N VAL A 299 -9.22 15.19 -7.42
CA VAL A 299 -9.02 15.19 -8.87
C VAL A 299 -8.76 13.77 -9.32
N ILE A 300 -9.65 13.28 -10.18
CA ILE A 300 -9.52 11.98 -10.82
C ILE A 300 -8.30 12.02 -11.75
N GLY A 301 -7.37 11.11 -11.54
CA GLY A 301 -6.24 10.86 -12.41
C GLY A 301 -6.62 9.96 -13.58
N GLY A 302 -7.43 8.93 -13.34
CA GLY A 302 -7.92 8.05 -14.40
C GLY A 302 -9.08 7.16 -13.94
N LEU A 303 -9.97 6.87 -14.88
CA LEU A 303 -11.03 5.87 -14.77
C LEU A 303 -10.70 4.74 -15.73
N LEU A 304 -10.40 3.56 -15.21
CA LEU A 304 -9.96 2.41 -15.98
C LEU A 304 -11.08 1.38 -16.02
N GLU A 305 -11.68 1.18 -17.19
CA GLU A 305 -12.69 0.14 -17.39
C GLU A 305 -11.97 -1.18 -17.70
N HIS A 306 -12.28 -2.23 -16.94
CA HIS A 306 -11.70 -3.56 -17.18
C HIS A 306 -12.36 -4.21 -18.39
N ILE A 307 -11.58 -5.04 -19.11
CA ILE A 307 -12.11 -5.88 -20.20
C ILE A 307 -12.79 -7.11 -19.62
N GLU A 308 -12.15 -7.77 -18.66
CA GLU A 308 -12.73 -8.87 -17.90
C GLU A 308 -13.80 -8.37 -16.93
N PHE A 309 -14.81 -9.20 -16.68
CA PHE A 309 -15.81 -8.91 -15.64
C PHE A 309 -15.24 -9.07 -14.23
N ALA A 310 -15.89 -8.42 -13.28
CA ALA A 310 -15.61 -8.57 -11.86
C ALA A 310 -15.58 -10.04 -11.47
N GLY A 311 -14.50 -10.46 -10.80
CA GLY A 311 -14.19 -11.86 -10.53
C GLY A 311 -12.88 -12.34 -11.12
N VAL A 312 -12.34 -11.60 -12.10
CA VAL A 312 -10.90 -11.59 -12.40
C VAL A 312 -10.26 -10.50 -11.58
N HIS A 313 -9.18 -10.80 -10.86
CA HIS A 313 -8.51 -9.80 -10.02
C HIS A 313 -7.99 -8.62 -10.87
N SER A 314 -8.20 -7.38 -10.42
CA SER A 314 -7.78 -6.16 -11.12
C SER A 314 -6.33 -6.18 -11.61
N GLY A 315 -5.42 -6.72 -10.81
CA GLY A 315 -4.02 -6.90 -11.20
C GLY A 315 -3.81 -7.73 -12.48
N ASP A 316 -4.67 -8.72 -12.73
CA ASP A 316 -4.60 -9.61 -13.89
C ASP A 316 -5.45 -9.12 -15.06
N ALA A 317 -6.47 -8.31 -14.82
CA ALA A 317 -7.34 -7.78 -15.86
C ALA A 317 -6.61 -6.84 -16.84
N ALA A 318 -7.05 -6.89 -18.10
CA ALA A 318 -6.77 -5.85 -19.07
C ALA A 318 -7.67 -4.63 -18.79
N MET A 319 -7.17 -3.43 -19.03
CA MET A 319 -7.86 -2.19 -18.67
C MET A 319 -7.74 -1.14 -19.77
N VAL A 320 -8.80 -0.35 -19.95
CA VAL A 320 -8.89 0.73 -20.94
C VAL A 320 -9.10 2.08 -20.25
N LEU A 321 -8.29 3.06 -20.64
CA LEU A 321 -8.44 4.47 -20.28
C LEU A 321 -8.51 5.31 -21.57
N PRO A 322 -9.55 6.13 -21.78
CA PRO A 322 -10.75 6.28 -20.95
C PRO A 322 -11.72 5.08 -21.05
N PRO A 323 -12.72 4.97 -20.16
CA PRO A 323 -13.78 3.98 -20.28
C PRO A 323 -14.49 4.09 -21.63
N HIS A 324 -14.87 2.95 -22.20
CA HIS A 324 -15.33 2.84 -23.57
C HIS A 324 -16.75 2.31 -23.75
N THR A 325 -17.32 1.63 -22.75
CA THR A 325 -18.70 1.13 -22.81
C THR A 325 -19.64 1.77 -21.79
N LEU A 326 -19.09 2.32 -20.70
CA LEU A 326 -19.88 2.86 -19.60
C LEU A 326 -20.60 4.16 -19.96
N SER A 327 -21.84 4.30 -19.49
CA SER A 327 -22.67 5.47 -19.75
C SER A 327 -22.16 6.71 -19.00
N PRO A 328 -22.37 7.94 -19.52
CA PRO A 328 -22.02 9.16 -18.79
C PRO A 328 -22.65 9.26 -17.39
N GLN A 329 -23.83 8.68 -17.20
CA GLN A 329 -24.54 8.63 -15.92
C GLN A 329 -23.77 7.78 -14.90
N VAL A 330 -23.36 6.57 -15.29
CA VAL A 330 -22.54 5.68 -14.46
C VAL A 330 -21.21 6.34 -14.12
N LEU A 331 -20.53 6.92 -15.11
CA LEU A 331 -19.26 7.61 -14.91
C LEU A 331 -19.40 8.83 -13.99
N GLY A 332 -20.53 9.55 -14.03
CA GLY A 332 -20.83 10.63 -13.10
C GLY A 332 -21.00 10.12 -11.66
N LEU A 333 -21.68 8.98 -11.48
CA LEU A 333 -21.89 8.37 -10.16
C LEU A 333 -20.58 7.87 -9.55
N ILE A 334 -19.72 7.24 -10.35
CA ILE A 334 -18.38 6.80 -9.92
C ILE A 334 -17.57 7.99 -9.39
N ARG A 335 -17.56 9.12 -10.10
CA ARG A 335 -16.87 10.35 -9.65
C ARG A 335 -17.43 10.85 -8.33
N GLN A 336 -18.76 10.92 -8.21
CA GLN A 336 -19.42 11.36 -6.99
C GLN A 336 -19.03 10.49 -5.79
N TYR A 337 -19.04 9.16 -5.96
CA TYR A 337 -18.67 8.23 -4.90
C TYR A 337 -17.17 8.34 -4.55
N THR A 338 -16.31 8.48 -5.55
CA THR A 338 -14.85 8.66 -5.33
C THR A 338 -14.60 9.93 -4.53
N GLU A 339 -15.23 11.04 -4.89
CA GLU A 339 -15.10 12.31 -4.19
C GLU A 339 -15.63 12.23 -2.74
N ALA A 340 -16.80 11.62 -2.54
CA ALA A 340 -17.38 11.45 -1.22
C ALA A 340 -16.48 10.63 -0.28
N MET A 341 -15.94 9.52 -0.77
CA MET A 341 -15.00 8.68 0.01
C MET A 341 -13.69 9.41 0.29
N ALA A 342 -13.12 10.13 -0.69
CA ALA A 342 -11.89 10.90 -0.47
C ALA A 342 -12.06 11.94 0.65
N ARG A 343 -13.22 12.63 0.67
CA ARG A 343 -13.55 13.63 1.69
C ARG A 343 -13.77 13.02 3.05
N GLU A 344 -14.51 11.92 3.15
CA GLU A 344 -14.76 11.22 4.42
C GLU A 344 -13.47 10.65 5.02
N LEU A 345 -12.63 10.05 4.17
CA LEU A 345 -11.31 9.53 4.57
C LEU A 345 -10.27 10.63 4.80
N LYS A 346 -10.59 11.90 4.51
CA LYS A 346 -9.67 13.04 4.61
C LYS A 346 -8.35 12.77 3.89
N VAL A 347 -8.45 12.31 2.65
CA VAL A 347 -7.27 11.91 1.86
C VAL A 347 -6.33 13.09 1.66
N ILE A 348 -5.03 12.81 1.78
CA ILE A 348 -3.92 13.72 1.44
C ILE A 348 -2.92 12.90 0.62
N GLY A 349 -2.90 13.12 -0.70
CA GLY A 349 -2.11 12.32 -1.64
C GLY A 349 -3.00 11.42 -2.51
N LEU A 350 -2.51 10.22 -2.82
CA LEU A 350 -3.19 9.27 -3.71
C LEU A 350 -4.30 8.48 -2.99
N MET A 351 -5.35 8.15 -3.73
CA MET A 351 -6.33 7.14 -3.38
C MET A 351 -6.79 6.41 -4.64
N ASN A 352 -6.98 5.10 -4.52
CA ASN A 352 -7.57 4.23 -5.52
C ASN A 352 -8.91 3.69 -5.03
N VAL A 353 -9.87 3.52 -5.93
CA VAL A 353 -11.17 2.91 -5.64
C VAL A 353 -11.48 1.86 -6.71
N GLN A 354 -12.01 0.72 -6.29
CA GLN A 354 -12.51 -0.32 -7.18
C GLN A 354 -14.03 -0.40 -7.11
N TYR A 355 -14.66 -0.40 -8.27
CA TYR A 355 -16.11 -0.49 -8.44
C TYR A 355 -16.50 -1.72 -9.27
N ALA A 356 -17.69 -2.25 -9.00
CA ALA A 356 -18.40 -3.15 -9.90
C ALA A 356 -19.67 -2.46 -10.40
N VAL A 357 -19.88 -2.47 -11.72
CA VAL A 357 -21.01 -1.85 -12.40
C VAL A 357 -21.90 -2.94 -12.99
N LYS A 358 -23.15 -3.00 -12.57
CA LYS A 358 -24.15 -3.94 -13.11
C LYS A 358 -25.36 -3.17 -13.64
N GLY A 359 -25.48 -3.08 -14.96
CA GLY A 359 -26.42 -2.15 -15.59
C GLY A 359 -26.05 -0.71 -15.21
N ASP A 360 -26.99 0.03 -14.62
CA ASP A 360 -26.75 1.40 -14.13
C ASP A 360 -26.37 1.48 -12.64
N GLN A 361 -26.27 0.33 -11.94
CA GLN A 361 -25.92 0.29 -10.53
C GLN A 361 -24.42 0.20 -10.32
N VAL A 362 -23.88 1.10 -9.49
CA VAL A 362 -22.46 1.18 -9.14
C VAL A 362 -22.28 0.73 -7.69
N TYR A 363 -21.49 -0.33 -7.50
CA TYR A 363 -21.13 -0.86 -6.19
C TYR A 363 -19.66 -0.62 -5.91
N VAL A 364 -19.31 -0.23 -4.68
CA VAL A 364 -17.91 -0.16 -4.24
C VAL A 364 -17.45 -1.53 -3.76
N LEU A 365 -16.30 -1.98 -4.27
CA LEU A 365 -15.64 -3.21 -3.84
C LEU A 365 -14.64 -2.92 -2.71
N GLU A 366 -13.77 -1.94 -2.92
CA GLU A 366 -12.80 -1.47 -1.94
C GLU A 366 -12.28 -0.06 -2.25
N VAL A 367 -11.69 0.57 -1.23
CA VAL A 367 -10.95 1.82 -1.35
C VAL A 367 -9.56 1.65 -0.74
N ASN A 368 -8.56 2.18 -1.42
CA ASN A 368 -7.16 2.09 -1.06
C ASN A 368 -6.61 3.53 -0.96
N PRO A 369 -6.61 4.18 0.22
CA PRO A 369 -6.12 5.55 0.42
C PRO A 369 -4.57 5.65 0.40
N ARG A 370 -3.99 5.11 -0.69
CA ARG A 370 -2.57 4.96 -0.96
C ARG A 370 -2.34 4.90 -2.48
N ALA A 371 -1.08 4.80 -2.90
CA ALA A 371 -0.77 4.49 -4.29
C ALA A 371 -1.29 3.08 -4.67
N SER A 372 -1.77 2.96 -5.90
CA SER A 372 -2.14 1.70 -6.54
C SER A 372 -1.12 1.34 -7.63
N ARG A 373 -1.19 0.11 -8.11
CA ARG A 373 -0.36 -0.36 -9.23
C ARG A 373 -0.70 0.30 -10.57
N THR A 374 -1.88 0.92 -10.70
CA THR A 374 -2.32 1.59 -11.93
C THR A 374 -1.76 3.01 -12.06
N VAL A 375 -1.25 3.61 -10.98
CA VAL A 375 -0.71 4.99 -10.97
C VAL A 375 0.36 5.25 -12.04
N PRO A 376 1.37 4.38 -12.27
CA PRO A 376 2.35 4.60 -13.34
C PRO A 376 1.69 4.57 -14.73
N PHE A 377 0.80 3.62 -14.98
CA PHE A 377 0.07 3.51 -16.25
C PHE A 377 -0.77 4.77 -16.50
N VAL A 378 -1.59 5.18 -15.53
CA VAL A 378 -2.40 6.40 -15.63
C VAL A 378 -1.52 7.61 -15.87
N SER A 379 -0.42 7.75 -15.11
CA SER A 379 0.52 8.87 -15.26
C SER A 379 1.10 8.96 -16.68
N LYS A 380 1.46 7.82 -17.27
CA LYS A 380 1.95 7.78 -18.65
C LYS A 380 0.85 8.08 -19.67
N ALA A 381 -0.36 7.56 -19.44
CA ALA A 381 -1.48 7.75 -20.33
C ALA A 381 -1.96 9.20 -20.41
N ILE A 382 -1.98 9.93 -19.29
CA ILE A 382 -2.42 11.35 -19.27
C ILE A 382 -1.26 12.35 -19.37
N GLY A 383 0.00 11.88 -19.31
CA GLY A 383 1.19 12.73 -19.35
C GLY A 383 1.45 13.54 -18.07
N VAL A 384 0.85 13.15 -16.94
CA VAL A 384 0.97 13.86 -15.65
C VAL A 384 1.57 12.92 -14.60
N PRO A 385 2.64 13.31 -13.89
CA PRO A 385 3.29 12.45 -12.90
C PRO A 385 2.52 12.46 -11.57
N LEU A 386 1.46 11.64 -11.47
CA LEU A 386 0.54 11.64 -10.32
C LEU A 386 1.27 11.42 -8.98
N ALA A 387 2.23 10.49 -8.92
CA ALA A 387 3.03 10.25 -7.72
C ALA A 387 3.85 11.49 -7.28
N LYS A 388 4.38 12.29 -8.21
CA LYS A 388 5.09 13.55 -7.88
C LYS A 388 4.13 14.56 -7.25
N LEU A 389 2.97 14.76 -7.87
CA LEU A 389 1.98 15.72 -7.39
C LEU A 389 1.48 15.32 -6.01
N ALA A 390 1.14 14.04 -5.82
CA ALA A 390 0.71 13.51 -4.55
C ALA A 390 1.79 13.64 -3.45
N ALA A 391 3.06 13.38 -3.76
CA ALA A 391 4.16 13.60 -2.81
C ALA A 391 4.24 15.06 -2.33
N LYS A 392 4.14 16.01 -3.26
CA LYS A 392 4.13 17.45 -2.92
C LYS A 392 2.89 17.82 -2.09
N VAL A 393 1.73 17.21 -2.36
CA VAL A 393 0.51 17.38 -1.54
C VAL A 393 0.70 16.86 -0.13
N MET A 394 1.28 15.66 0.03
CA MET A 394 1.62 15.08 1.33
C MET A 394 2.59 15.97 2.12
N ALA A 395 3.53 16.64 1.44
CA ALA A 395 4.54 17.49 2.07
C ALA A 395 4.12 18.94 2.36
N GLY A 396 3.03 19.45 1.79
CA GLY A 396 2.65 20.84 2.07
C GLY A 396 1.76 21.54 1.06
N ARG A 397 1.89 21.17 -0.22
CA ARG A 397 1.24 21.91 -1.30
C ARG A 397 -0.23 21.53 -1.47
N THR A 398 -0.99 22.40 -2.08
CA THR A 398 -2.36 22.14 -2.53
C THR A 398 -2.37 21.80 -4.02
N LEU A 399 -3.42 21.12 -4.46
CA LEU A 399 -3.65 20.83 -5.87
C LEU A 399 -3.83 22.11 -6.69
N ALA A 400 -4.39 23.16 -6.08
CA ALA A 400 -4.49 24.49 -6.68
C ALA A 400 -3.11 25.12 -6.94
N GLU A 401 -2.19 25.08 -5.97
CA GLU A 401 -0.80 25.57 -6.13
C GLU A 401 -0.02 24.76 -7.18
N LEU A 402 -0.35 23.47 -7.34
CA LEU A 402 0.25 22.59 -8.32
C LEU A 402 -0.38 22.69 -9.73
N GLY A 403 -1.48 23.43 -9.87
CA GLY A 403 -2.18 23.58 -11.15
C GLY A 403 -2.88 22.32 -11.64
N PHE A 404 -3.13 21.33 -10.77
CA PHE A 404 -3.81 20.08 -11.11
C PHE A 404 -5.16 20.03 -10.38
N THR A 405 -6.15 20.74 -10.93
CA THR A 405 -7.49 20.89 -10.33
C THR A 405 -8.60 20.30 -11.19
N GLN A 406 -8.26 19.70 -12.33
CA GLN A 406 -9.21 19.16 -13.29
C GLN A 406 -8.72 17.80 -13.79
N GLU A 407 -9.67 16.90 -14.01
CA GLU A 407 -9.44 15.60 -14.63
C GLU A 407 -9.01 15.77 -16.09
N ILE A 408 -8.04 14.96 -16.53
CA ILE A 408 -7.54 14.98 -17.90
C ILE A 408 -8.01 13.71 -18.62
N TRP A 409 -8.70 13.90 -19.74
CA TRP A 409 -9.08 12.81 -20.65
C TRP A 409 -8.12 12.79 -21.83
N PRO A 410 -7.37 11.69 -22.06
CA PRO A 410 -6.53 11.59 -23.24
C PRO A 410 -7.38 11.52 -24.52
N SER A 411 -6.86 12.03 -25.63
CA SER A 411 -7.51 11.98 -26.96
C SER A 411 -7.27 10.65 -27.70
N TYR A 412 -6.61 9.72 -27.04
CA TYR A 412 -6.29 8.37 -27.51
C TYR A 412 -6.67 7.35 -26.44
N TRP A 413 -6.70 6.09 -26.83
CA TRP A 413 -6.95 4.99 -25.93
C TRP A 413 -5.61 4.46 -25.43
N ALA A 414 -5.49 4.34 -24.11
CA ALA A 414 -4.41 3.63 -23.46
C ALA A 414 -4.97 2.31 -22.94
N VAL A 415 -4.30 1.21 -23.27
CA VAL A 415 -4.69 -0.14 -22.84
C VAL A 415 -3.54 -0.77 -22.07
N LYS A 416 -3.85 -1.27 -20.87
CA LYS A 416 -2.94 -2.11 -20.07
C LYS A 416 -3.32 -3.57 -20.27
N GLU A 417 -2.32 -4.42 -20.40
CA GLU A 417 -2.46 -5.88 -20.44
C GLU A 417 -1.48 -6.51 -19.44
N SER A 418 -1.80 -7.70 -18.95
CA SER A 418 -1.02 -8.46 -17.98
C SER A 418 -0.16 -9.54 -18.64
N VAL A 419 0.99 -9.83 -18.05
CA VAL A 419 1.84 -10.98 -18.43
C VAL A 419 1.82 -11.99 -17.29
N PHE A 420 1.72 -13.27 -17.64
CA PHE A 420 1.51 -14.35 -16.68
C PHE A 420 2.68 -15.34 -16.65
N PRO A 421 3.07 -15.84 -15.47
CA PRO A 421 4.17 -16.77 -15.32
C PRO A 421 3.75 -18.23 -15.52
N PHE A 422 2.58 -18.52 -16.13
CA PHE A 422 2.05 -19.89 -16.27
C PHE A 422 3.03 -20.87 -16.91
N ASN A 423 3.85 -20.40 -17.86
CA ASN A 423 4.89 -21.20 -18.50
C ASN A 423 6.02 -21.65 -17.56
N ARG A 424 6.17 -21.04 -16.37
CA ARG A 424 7.14 -21.42 -15.35
C ARG A 424 6.62 -22.50 -14.40
N PHE A 425 5.31 -22.76 -14.38
CA PHE A 425 4.67 -23.66 -13.42
C PHE A 425 3.89 -24.78 -14.14
N HIS A 426 4.61 -25.80 -14.59
CA HIS A 426 4.00 -26.96 -15.28
C HIS A 426 3.00 -27.69 -14.39
N GLY A 427 1.85 -28.08 -14.96
CA GLY A 427 0.79 -28.82 -14.27
C GLY A 427 -0.17 -27.95 -13.46
N GLN A 428 0.01 -26.62 -13.47
CA GLN A 428 -0.98 -25.68 -12.95
C GLN A 428 -2.01 -25.31 -14.02
N ASP A 429 -3.24 -25.06 -13.59
CA ASP A 429 -4.31 -24.61 -14.49
C ASP A 429 -4.06 -23.17 -14.97
N ILE A 430 -4.26 -22.96 -16.28
CA ILE A 430 -4.17 -21.66 -16.94
C ILE A 430 -5.55 -21.02 -16.91
N LEU A 431 -5.88 -20.40 -15.78
CA LEU A 431 -7.17 -19.77 -15.54
C LEU A 431 -6.97 -18.46 -14.80
N LEU A 432 -7.80 -17.47 -15.15
CA LEU A 432 -7.96 -16.24 -14.38
C LEU A 432 -8.90 -16.49 -13.20
N SER A 433 -8.65 -15.82 -12.08
CA SER A 433 -9.44 -15.99 -10.87
C SER A 433 -9.45 -14.69 -10.05
N PRO A 434 -10.17 -14.67 -8.91
CA PRO A 434 -10.11 -13.54 -7.98
C PRO A 434 -8.75 -13.37 -7.30
N GLU A 435 -7.79 -14.29 -7.50
CA GLU A 435 -6.42 -14.19 -6.99
C GLU A 435 -5.48 -13.76 -8.13
N MET A 436 -4.70 -12.71 -7.89
CA MET A 436 -3.71 -12.18 -8.83
C MET A 436 -2.58 -13.18 -9.07
N ARG A 437 -2.17 -13.34 -10.33
CA ARG A 437 -1.07 -14.23 -10.74
C ARG A 437 -0.07 -13.59 -11.71
N SER A 438 -0.40 -12.44 -12.29
CA SER A 438 0.49 -11.71 -13.19
C SER A 438 1.75 -11.17 -12.49
N THR A 439 2.80 -10.95 -13.29
CA THR A 439 4.15 -10.54 -12.85
C THR A 439 4.64 -9.31 -13.57
#